data_AF-A0A915LV22-F1
#
_entry.id   AF-A0A915LV22-F1
#
_cell.length_a   1.000
_cell.length_b   1.000
_cell.length_c   1.000
_cell.angle_alpha   90.00
_cell.angle_beta   90.00
_cell.angle_gamma   90.00
#
_symmetry.space_group_name_H-M   'P 1'
#
loop_
_entity.id
_entity.type
_entity.pdbx_description
1 polymer ?
#
loop_
_entity_poly.entity_id
_entity_poly.type
_entity_poly.pdbx_seq_one_letter_code
_entity_poly.pdbx_strand_id
1 'polypeptide(L)'
;MDSSFRPKSVPEGGRDLPNDRQELRCVTLSCFCPALNGKKDGTVNGCTLPNGKKLKKCIRQELRMLSDEQRQAYFKTIKEMKANNDYLVVATLHKQAWDDGAAHNGPCFLPWHRELLKVFELMMREASYKILQSADVCLPYWDSTLDGRLPTPKDSYFFTADVIL
;
A
#
# COMPACT_ATOMS: atom_id res chain seq x y z
N MET A 1 5.80 24.08 0.75
CA MET A 1 6.32 22.78 0.28
C MET A 1 6.86 23.01 -1.12
N ASP A 2 8.17 22.95 -1.28
CA ASP A 2 8.87 23.21 -2.54
C ASP A 2 8.50 22.16 -3.59
N SER A 3 8.32 22.58 -4.83
CA SER A 3 8.01 21.75 -5.99
C SER A 3 9.17 20.85 -6.43
N SER A 4 10.37 21.03 -5.89
CA SER A 4 11.59 20.28 -6.22
C SER A 4 11.58 18.81 -5.81
N PHE A 5 10.73 18.41 -4.84
CA PHE A 5 10.69 17.05 -4.29
C PHE A 5 9.70 16.09 -4.99
N ARG A 6 9.29 16.39 -6.24
CA ARG A 6 8.36 15.53 -6.97
C ARG A 6 9.13 14.51 -7.82
N PRO A 7 8.70 13.23 -7.86
CA PRO A 7 9.23 12.28 -8.85
C PRO A 7 9.05 12.87 -10.25
N LYS A 8 10.11 12.79 -11.06
CA LYS A 8 10.21 13.50 -12.34
C LYS A 8 9.46 12.79 -13.48
N SER A 9 9.20 11.49 -13.35
CA SER A 9 8.45 10.71 -14.32
C SER A 9 7.85 9.45 -13.70
N VAL A 10 6.75 8.99 -14.32
CA VAL A 10 6.17 7.66 -14.09
C VAL A 10 7.12 6.62 -14.72
N PRO A 11 7.44 5.50 -14.02
CA PRO A 11 8.16 4.40 -14.64
C PRO A 11 7.40 3.82 -15.84
N GLU A 12 8.11 3.35 -16.87
CA GLU A 12 7.47 2.77 -18.07
C GLU A 12 6.47 1.67 -17.69
N GLY A 13 5.27 1.69 -18.29
CA GLY A 13 4.19 0.75 -17.97
C GLY A 13 3.52 0.96 -16.60
N GLY A 14 3.99 1.91 -15.79
CA GLY A 14 3.39 2.29 -14.51
C GLY A 14 2.22 3.25 -14.67
N ARG A 15 1.41 3.37 -13.61
CA ARG A 15 0.35 4.39 -13.53
C ARG A 15 0.89 5.74 -13.07
N ASP A 16 0.08 6.78 -13.24
CA ASP A 16 0.37 8.16 -12.83
C ASP A 16 0.95 8.29 -11.42
N LEU A 17 1.80 9.31 -11.23
CA LEU A 17 2.41 9.59 -9.93
C LEU A 17 1.32 9.94 -8.91
N PRO A 18 1.53 9.68 -7.60
CA PRO A 18 0.53 10.02 -6.57
C PRO A 18 0.14 11.50 -6.51
N ASN A 19 0.99 12.39 -7.01
CA ASN A 19 0.67 13.81 -7.09
C ASN A 19 -0.36 14.14 -8.17
N ASP A 20 -0.41 13.34 -9.23
CA ASP A 20 -1.34 13.46 -10.36
C ASP A 20 -2.61 12.63 -10.11
N ARG A 21 -2.56 11.73 -9.13
CA ARG A 21 -3.67 10.91 -8.66
C ARG A 21 -4.29 11.46 -7.39
N GLN A 22 -5.30 12.32 -7.55
CA GLN A 22 -5.94 13.02 -6.44
C GLN A 22 -6.43 12.08 -5.32
N GLU A 23 -6.91 10.89 -5.67
CA GLU A 23 -7.38 9.88 -4.72
C GLU A 23 -6.27 9.37 -3.79
N LEU A 24 -5.01 9.36 -4.22
CA LEU A 24 -3.88 8.93 -3.38
C LEU A 24 -3.45 10.01 -2.37
N ARG A 25 -3.90 11.25 -2.56
CA ARG A 25 -3.69 12.35 -1.61
C ARG A 25 -4.78 12.40 -0.54
N CYS A 26 -5.73 11.48 -0.58
CA CYS A 26 -6.83 11.43 0.37
C CYS A 26 -6.37 11.14 1.79
N VAL A 27 -6.92 11.89 2.74
CA VAL A 27 -6.75 11.66 4.18
C VAL A 27 -7.99 11.01 4.81
N THR A 28 -9.05 10.80 4.02
CA THR A 28 -10.32 10.20 4.47
C THR A 28 -10.82 9.14 3.50
N LEU A 29 -11.67 8.22 3.99
CA LEU A 29 -12.27 7.19 3.13
C LEU A 29 -13.28 7.77 2.13
N SER A 30 -14.00 8.85 2.49
CA SER A 30 -14.94 9.50 1.58
C SER A 30 -14.23 10.19 0.40
N CYS A 31 -13.02 10.71 0.63
CA CYS A 31 -12.18 11.27 -0.42
C CYS A 31 -11.74 10.17 -1.41
N PHE A 32 -11.29 9.02 -0.91
CA PHE A 32 -10.81 7.91 -1.75
C PHE A 32 -11.93 7.14 -2.45
N CYS A 33 -13.16 7.22 -1.93
CA CYS A 33 -14.32 6.45 -2.38
C CYS A 33 -14.55 6.38 -3.92
N PRO A 34 -14.39 7.48 -4.70
CA PRO A 34 -14.58 7.44 -6.14
C PRO A 34 -13.60 6.50 -6.87
N ALA A 35 -12.38 6.31 -6.35
CA ALA A 35 -11.41 5.38 -6.91
C ALA A 35 -11.85 3.91 -6.85
N LEU A 36 -12.83 3.61 -6.00
CA LEU A 36 -13.42 2.29 -5.83
C LEU A 36 -14.85 2.23 -6.41
N ASN A 37 -15.23 3.18 -7.27
CA ASN A 37 -16.59 3.33 -7.79
C ASN A 37 -17.67 3.40 -6.69
N GLY A 38 -17.29 3.85 -5.49
CA GLY A 38 -18.16 3.87 -4.33
C GLY A 38 -19.03 5.13 -4.22
N LYS A 39 -20.11 5.02 -3.45
CA LYS A 39 -21.02 6.12 -3.11
C LYS A 39 -20.71 6.68 -1.73
N LYS A 40 -20.50 7.99 -1.65
CA LYS A 40 -20.32 8.74 -0.40
C LYS A 40 -21.68 8.92 0.29
N ASP A 41 -21.70 9.01 1.62
CA ASP A 41 -22.92 9.26 2.41
C ASP A 41 -22.93 10.62 3.13
N GLY A 42 -21.98 11.50 2.79
CA GLY A 42 -21.83 12.82 3.40
C GLY A 42 -20.96 12.86 4.65
N THR A 43 -20.63 11.71 5.24
CA THR A 43 -19.73 11.65 6.41
C THR A 43 -18.25 11.62 6.02
N VAL A 44 -17.36 11.98 6.96
CA VAL A 44 -15.90 12.04 6.75
C VAL A 44 -15.33 10.72 6.22
N ASN A 45 -15.83 9.58 6.68
CA ASN A 45 -15.39 8.26 6.25
C ASN A 45 -16.47 7.45 5.51
N GLY A 46 -17.50 8.16 5.05
CA GLY A 46 -18.64 7.60 4.35
C GLY A 46 -18.28 7.09 2.97
N CYS A 47 -18.26 5.78 2.79
CA CYS A 47 -18.12 5.16 1.48
C CYS A 47 -18.79 3.79 1.43
N THR A 48 -19.64 3.59 0.43
CA THR A 48 -20.35 2.33 0.16
C THR A 48 -19.93 1.83 -1.21
N LEU A 49 -19.32 0.65 -1.28
CA LEU A 49 -18.87 0.03 -2.52
C LEU A 49 -20.08 -0.44 -3.36
N PRO A 50 -19.91 -0.69 -4.68
CA PRO A 50 -20.99 -1.17 -5.55
C PRO A 50 -21.68 -2.44 -5.09
N ASN A 51 -20.98 -3.31 -4.36
CA ASN A 51 -21.55 -4.51 -3.74
C ASN A 51 -22.34 -4.24 -2.44
N GLY A 52 -22.58 -2.97 -2.08
CA GLY A 52 -23.29 -2.56 -0.87
C GLY A 52 -22.44 -2.54 0.40
N LYS A 53 -21.19 -3.04 0.37
CA LYS A 53 -20.32 -3.08 1.54
C LYS A 53 -19.81 -1.68 1.89
N LYS A 54 -19.85 -1.32 3.18
CA LYS A 54 -19.21 -0.10 3.69
C LYS A 54 -17.69 -0.27 3.71
N LEU A 55 -16.97 0.69 3.13
CA LEU A 55 -15.52 0.75 3.20
C LEU A 55 -15.10 1.09 4.64
N LYS A 56 -14.18 0.30 5.19
CA LYS A 56 -13.63 0.53 6.53
C LYS A 56 -12.16 0.91 6.46
N LYS A 57 -11.64 1.48 7.55
CA LYS A 57 -10.19 1.67 7.73
C LYS A 57 -9.52 0.30 7.77
N CYS A 58 -8.34 0.21 7.19
CA CYS A 58 -7.57 -1.02 7.22
C CYS A 58 -7.05 -1.32 8.63
N ILE A 59 -7.12 -2.59 9.01
CA ILE A 59 -6.45 -3.13 10.19
C ILE A 59 -5.25 -3.92 9.68
N ARG A 60 -4.05 -3.43 9.98
CA ARG A 60 -2.80 -4.09 9.59
C ARG A 60 -2.53 -5.23 10.56
N GLN A 61 -2.42 -6.44 10.05
CA GLN A 61 -2.17 -7.65 10.81
C GLN A 61 -0.76 -8.17 10.53
N GLU A 62 -0.21 -8.96 11.44
CA GLU A 62 1.03 -9.69 11.20
C GLU A 62 0.80 -10.70 10.05
N LEU A 63 1.70 -10.78 9.07
CA LEU A 63 1.50 -11.58 7.86
C LEU A 63 1.19 -13.06 8.15
N ARG A 64 1.82 -13.66 9.18
CA ARG A 64 1.63 -15.06 9.61
C ARG A 64 0.27 -15.29 10.26
N MET A 65 -0.40 -14.22 10.71
CA MET A 65 -1.71 -14.26 11.34
C MET A 65 -2.86 -14.04 10.35
N LEU A 66 -2.58 -13.75 9.08
CA LEU A 66 -3.59 -13.74 8.04
C LEU A 66 -4.09 -15.16 7.77
N SER A 67 -5.38 -15.32 7.47
CA SER A 67 -5.90 -16.56 6.89
C SER A 67 -5.26 -16.82 5.52
N ASP A 68 -5.33 -18.05 5.03
CA ASP A 68 -4.77 -18.39 3.72
C ASP A 68 -5.46 -17.60 2.59
N GLU A 69 -6.78 -17.36 2.68
CA GLU A 69 -7.51 -16.54 1.72
C GLU A 69 -7.04 -15.08 1.75
N GLN A 70 -6.86 -14.51 2.95
CA GLN A 70 -6.36 -13.14 3.11
C GLN A 70 -4.93 -13.01 2.55
N ARG A 71 -4.08 -14.00 2.84
CA ARG A 71 -2.68 -14.04 2.40
C ARG A 71 -2.58 -14.19 0.88
N GLN A 72 -3.37 -15.08 0.28
CA GLN A 72 -3.45 -15.24 -1.18
C GLN A 72 -3.98 -13.98 -1.87
N ALA A 73 -5.01 -13.33 -1.33
CA ALA A 73 -5.53 -12.07 -1.85
C ALA A 73 -4.48 -10.95 -1.81
N TYR A 74 -3.73 -10.86 -0.72
CA TYR A 74 -2.59 -9.94 -0.59
C TYR A 74 -1.53 -10.24 -1.67
N PHE A 75 -1.04 -11.47 -1.76
CA PHE A 75 -0.01 -11.84 -2.74
C PHE A 75 -0.45 -11.64 -4.19
N LYS A 76 -1.68 -12.00 -4.53
CA LYS A 76 -2.24 -11.74 -5.87
C LYS A 76 -2.28 -10.25 -6.18
N THR A 77 -2.64 -9.42 -5.20
CA THR A 77 -2.64 -7.95 -5.34
C THR A 77 -1.23 -7.40 -5.54
N ILE A 78 -0.24 -7.88 -4.78
CA ILE A 78 1.17 -7.45 -4.95
C ILE A 78 1.73 -7.87 -6.31
N LYS A 79 1.41 -9.09 -6.79
CA LYS A 79 1.81 -9.55 -8.12
C LYS A 79 1.20 -8.69 -9.23
N GLU A 80 -0.08 -8.32 -9.10
CA GLU A 80 -0.72 -7.38 -10.02
C GLU A 80 -0.01 -6.01 -10.03
N MET A 81 0.27 -5.45 -8.85
CA MET A 81 0.98 -4.17 -8.74
C MET A 81 2.41 -4.23 -9.31
N LYS A 82 3.06 -5.39 -9.29
CA LYS A 82 4.35 -5.59 -9.95
C LYS A 82 4.19 -5.67 -11.46
N ALA A 83 3.20 -6.42 -11.94
CA ALA A 83 2.95 -6.62 -13.37
C ALA A 83 2.59 -5.32 -14.11
N ASN A 84 1.88 -4.40 -13.43
CA ASN A 84 1.49 -3.11 -13.97
C ASN A 84 2.40 -1.94 -13.52
N ASN A 85 3.58 -2.25 -12.96
CA ASN A 85 4.58 -1.29 -12.47
C ASN A 85 4.10 -0.26 -11.42
N ASP A 86 2.94 -0.45 -10.78
CA ASP A 86 2.50 0.36 -9.63
C ASP A 86 3.44 0.25 -8.45
N TYR A 87 3.98 -0.94 -8.20
CA TYR A 87 4.97 -1.14 -7.16
C TYR A 87 6.21 -0.26 -7.41
N LEU A 88 6.60 -0.13 -8.68
CA LEU A 88 7.76 0.66 -9.09
C LEU A 88 7.52 2.16 -8.88
N VAL A 89 6.29 2.67 -9.02
CA VAL A 89 5.95 4.08 -8.70
C VAL A 89 6.33 4.42 -7.26
N VAL A 90 5.98 3.57 -6.29
CA VAL A 90 6.27 3.80 -4.86
C VAL A 90 7.75 3.61 -4.55
N ALA A 91 8.41 2.65 -5.21
CA ALA A 91 9.86 2.48 -5.10
C ALA A 91 10.62 3.70 -5.63
N THR A 92 10.19 4.29 -6.74
CA THR A 92 10.77 5.51 -7.32
C THR A 92 10.59 6.71 -6.40
N LEU A 93 9.43 6.87 -5.76
CA LEU A 93 9.21 7.91 -4.75
C LEU A 93 10.20 7.81 -3.59
N HIS A 94 10.42 6.59 -3.09
CA HIS A 94 11.38 6.34 -2.03
C HIS A 94 12.82 6.63 -2.47
N LYS A 95 13.21 6.18 -3.67
CA LYS A 95 14.54 6.48 -4.23
C LYS A 95 14.79 7.98 -4.34
N GLN A 96 13.82 8.73 -4.85
CA GLN A 96 13.94 10.19 -4.97
C GLN A 96 14.07 10.86 -3.60
N ALA A 97 13.23 10.47 -2.63
CA ALA A 97 13.30 11.04 -1.28
C ALA A 97 14.56 10.67 -0.51
N TRP A 98 15.22 9.56 -0.87
CA TRP A 98 16.58 9.25 -0.43
C TRP A 98 17.59 10.22 -1.03
N ASP A 99 17.57 10.41 -2.35
CA ASP A 99 18.49 11.32 -3.06
C ASP A 99 18.37 12.76 -2.56
N ASP A 100 17.16 13.18 -2.20
CA ASP A 100 16.86 14.50 -1.66
C ASP A 100 17.16 14.63 -0.15
N GLY A 101 17.57 13.55 0.52
CA GLY A 101 17.82 13.53 1.97
C GLY A 101 16.57 13.74 2.84
N ALA A 102 15.37 13.59 2.27
CA ALA A 102 14.10 13.91 2.92
C ALA A 102 13.54 12.74 3.76
N ALA A 103 13.87 11.50 3.40
CA ALA A 103 13.26 10.31 3.99
C ALA A 103 14.08 9.65 5.11
N HIS A 104 15.38 9.95 5.25
CA HIS A 104 16.30 9.24 6.14
C HIS A 104 17.18 10.20 6.95
N ASN A 105 17.83 9.68 8.00
CA ASN A 105 18.83 10.40 8.81
C ASN A 105 18.33 11.72 9.44
N GLY A 106 17.03 11.82 9.71
CA GLY A 106 16.42 13.03 10.27
C GLY A 106 15.03 12.80 10.85
N PRO A 107 14.42 13.85 11.45
CA PRO A 107 13.12 13.76 12.13
C PRO A 107 11.97 13.42 11.17
N CYS A 108 12.16 13.62 9.86
CA CYS A 108 11.17 13.28 8.85
C CYS A 108 11.09 11.77 8.54
N PHE A 109 11.99 10.93 9.08
CA PHE A 109 12.03 9.49 8.80
C PHE A 109 10.67 8.80 9.02
N LEU A 110 10.11 8.90 10.22
CA LEU A 110 8.84 8.27 10.56
C LEU A 110 7.63 8.88 9.81
N PRO A 111 7.41 10.21 9.79
CA PRO A 111 6.25 10.76 9.10
C PRO A 111 6.29 10.54 7.58
N TRP A 112 7.47 10.61 6.95
CA TRP A 112 7.60 10.37 5.50
C TRP A 112 7.25 8.93 5.14
N HIS A 113 7.81 7.94 5.85
CA HIS A 113 7.48 6.53 5.62
C HIS A 113 6.02 6.20 5.95
N ARG A 114 5.43 6.85 6.96
CA ARG A 114 4.00 6.69 7.29
C ARG A 114 3.11 7.09 6.10
N GLU A 115 3.38 8.24 5.47
CA GLU A 115 2.61 8.65 4.30
C GLU A 115 2.91 7.77 3.08
N LEU A 116 4.16 7.33 2.87
CA LEU A 116 4.47 6.37 1.80
C LEU A 116 3.67 5.07 1.95
N LEU A 117 3.62 4.49 3.15
CA LEU A 117 2.85 3.26 3.43
C LEU A 117 1.35 3.47 3.25
N LYS A 118 0.84 4.67 3.54
CA LYS A 118 -0.57 5.01 3.30
C LYS A 118 -0.86 5.10 1.80
N VAL A 119 -0.01 5.75 1.01
CA VAL A 119 -0.12 5.78 -0.46
C VAL A 119 -0.09 4.36 -1.03
N PHE A 120 0.87 3.54 -0.58
CA PHE A 120 0.97 2.14 -1.00
C PHE A 120 -0.30 1.33 -0.65
N GLU A 121 -0.84 1.49 0.55
CA GLU A 121 -2.09 0.82 0.95
C GLU A 121 -3.30 1.28 0.12
N LEU A 122 -3.42 2.56 -0.24
CA LEU A 122 -4.48 3.03 -1.14
C LEU A 122 -4.33 2.44 -2.55
N MET A 123 -3.11 2.42 -3.11
CA MET A 123 -2.82 1.79 -4.40
C MET A 123 -3.15 0.29 -4.40
N MET A 124 -2.77 -0.41 -3.32
CA MET A 124 -3.07 -1.82 -3.13
C MET A 124 -4.58 -2.07 -3.02
N ARG A 125 -5.32 -1.24 -2.27
CA ARG A 125 -6.78 -1.37 -2.16
C ARG A 125 -7.47 -1.15 -3.50
N GLU A 126 -7.02 -0.17 -4.27
CA GLU A 126 -7.53 0.07 -5.62
C GLU A 126 -7.23 -1.11 -6.57
N ALA A 127 -6.00 -1.64 -6.53
CA ALA A 127 -5.62 -2.81 -7.32
C ALA A 127 -6.48 -4.02 -6.93
N SER A 128 -6.59 -4.32 -5.63
CA SER A 128 -7.43 -5.41 -5.12
C SER A 128 -8.89 -5.24 -5.55
N TYR A 129 -9.41 -4.01 -5.58
CA TYR A 129 -10.77 -3.75 -6.01
C TYR A 129 -10.95 -4.04 -7.50
N LYS A 130 -9.99 -3.67 -8.35
CA LYS A 130 -10.02 -3.97 -9.79
C LYS A 130 -10.01 -5.47 -10.06
N ILE A 131 -9.11 -6.22 -9.41
CA ILE A 131 -8.89 -7.64 -9.72
C ILE A 131 -9.70 -8.64 -8.88
N LEU A 132 -10.23 -8.23 -7.73
CA LEU A 132 -10.98 -9.09 -6.79
C LEU A 132 -12.36 -8.55 -6.42
N GLN A 133 -12.74 -7.34 -6.85
CA GLN A 133 -13.97 -6.66 -6.43
C GLN A 133 -14.10 -6.53 -4.89
N SER A 134 -12.95 -6.50 -4.20
CA SER A 134 -12.83 -6.29 -2.76
C SER A 134 -11.76 -5.24 -2.48
N ALA A 135 -12.03 -4.35 -1.53
CA ALA A 135 -11.07 -3.37 -1.04
C ALA A 135 -10.68 -3.66 0.43
N ASP A 136 -10.76 -4.92 0.84
CA ASP A 136 -10.45 -5.41 2.19
C ASP A 136 -9.00 -5.87 2.36
N VAL A 137 -8.24 -5.95 1.27
CA VAL A 137 -6.80 -6.23 1.34
C VAL A 137 -6.12 -5.05 2.02
N CYS A 138 -5.52 -5.30 3.17
CA CYS A 138 -4.83 -4.31 4.00
C CYS A 138 -3.34 -4.65 4.07
N LEU A 139 -2.48 -3.63 4.23
CA LEU A 139 -1.03 -3.84 4.25
C LEU A 139 -0.65 -4.62 5.51
N PRO A 140 -0.16 -5.87 5.42
CA PRO A 140 0.32 -6.58 6.59
C PRO A 140 1.63 -5.99 7.08
N TYR A 141 2.01 -6.33 8.30
CA TYR A 141 3.36 -6.07 8.80
C TYR A 141 4.10 -7.38 9.05
N TRP A 142 5.42 -7.28 9.12
CA TRP A 142 6.32 -8.34 9.52
C TRP A 142 6.93 -7.98 10.87
N ASP A 143 6.64 -8.76 11.90
CA ASP A 143 7.38 -8.68 13.16
C ASP A 143 8.71 -9.45 13.05
N SER A 144 9.76 -8.74 12.62
CA SER A 144 11.10 -9.30 12.44
C SER A 144 11.79 -9.69 13.75
N THR A 145 11.26 -9.26 14.91
CA THR A 145 11.83 -9.64 16.21
C THR A 145 11.61 -11.12 16.52
N LEU A 146 10.57 -11.74 15.94
CA LEU A 146 10.32 -13.18 16.07
C LEU A 146 11.39 -14.00 15.33
N ASP A 147 11.81 -13.54 14.16
CA ASP A 147 12.77 -14.23 13.30
C ASP A 147 14.22 -14.04 13.78
N GLY A 148 14.54 -12.85 14.31
CA GLY A 148 15.82 -12.58 14.96
C GLY A 148 16.05 -13.41 16.24
N ARG A 149 15.02 -14.06 16.79
CA ARG A 149 15.10 -14.93 17.97
C ARG A 149 15.23 -16.41 17.63
N LEU A 150 15.13 -16.79 16.35
CA LEU A 150 15.32 -18.18 15.93
C LEU A 150 16.80 -18.58 16.07
N PRO A 151 17.11 -19.83 16.46
CA PRO A 151 18.48 -20.35 16.43
C PRO A 151 19.13 -20.23 15.05
N THR A 152 18.33 -20.36 14.00
CA THR A 152 18.73 -20.10 12.62
C THR A 152 17.65 -19.22 11.96
N PRO A 153 17.87 -17.89 11.83
CA PRO A 153 16.88 -16.97 11.27
C PRO A 153 16.39 -17.32 9.86
N LYS A 154 17.19 -18.05 9.08
CA LYS A 154 16.82 -18.55 7.75
C LYS A 154 15.69 -19.58 7.78
N ASP A 155 15.42 -20.20 8.93
CA ASP A 155 14.33 -21.15 9.11
C ASP A 155 12.97 -20.45 9.31
N SER A 156 12.95 -19.13 9.24
CA SER A 156 11.72 -18.35 9.28
C SER A 156 10.75 -18.73 8.16
N TYR A 157 9.46 -18.72 8.48
CA TYR A 157 8.36 -18.82 7.53
C TYR A 157 8.49 -17.86 6.34
N PHE A 158 9.10 -16.68 6.52
CA PHE A 158 9.28 -15.70 5.45
C PHE A 158 10.25 -16.15 4.34
N PHE A 159 11.10 -17.15 4.61
CA PHE A 159 12.05 -17.69 3.62
C PHE A 159 11.57 -19.02 3.02
N THR A 160 10.27 -19.31 3.12
CA THR A 160 9.63 -20.48 2.52
C THR A 160 8.97 -20.15 1.18
N ALA A 161 8.65 -21.19 0.40
CA ALA A 161 7.95 -21.05 -0.88
C ALA A 161 6.54 -20.43 -0.74
N ASP A 162 5.94 -20.49 0.45
CA ASP A 162 4.62 -19.91 0.71
C ASP A 162 4.64 -18.36 0.72
N VAL A 163 5.81 -17.74 0.89
CA VAL A 163 5.95 -16.27 1.01
C VAL A 163 6.81 -15.66 -0.10
N ILE A 164 7.76 -16.42 -0.66
CA ILE A 164 8.62 -15.93 -1.75
C ILE A 164 7.80 -15.87 -3.05
N LEU A 165 7.53 -14.65 -3.52
CA LEU A 165 6.62 -14.34 -4.65
C LEU A 165 7.20 -14.55 -6.04
#